data_AF-A0A524LG51-F1
#
_entry.id   AF-A0A524LG51-F1
#
_cell.length_a   1.000
_cell.length_b   1.000
_cell.length_c   1.000
_cell.angle_alpha   90.00
_cell.angle_beta   90.00
_cell.angle_gamma   90.00
#
_symmetry.space_group_name_H-M   'P 1'
#
loop_
_entity.id
_entity.type
_entity.pdbx_description
1 polymer ?
#
loop_
_entity_poly.entity_id
_entity_poly.type
_entity_poly.pdbx_seq_one_letter_code
_entity_poly.pdbx_strand_id
1 'polypeptide(L)'
;MVKNNQIALEYINANQFAITSPVSGSLVCRDGTQSLIVRSPNAVSEPALINLKKVDTKEENQADFDLSEDGTDTYGKLQVRAAAGALTFEADITTAEPIWLMEWKITGLLAKEIIVPALGGQALSERMPEGTTISYKYPFWLNAQFVIGYSKEGGFIIRSKDESPDLKLIRVTRENNSWTISYGFEVPGTKSDRHTIHAEWRIETYRGSWKNAVDNHRQWLENRFELVPKEQHPHYPSWADDINCVLEIWGARRDAREPHHTFEQMMDRLVEWRKFHDPTKTLLYLPGFAEKGIDSHAPDYNPSPQCGGAAKFRKLTEMARQMGFKVMIHTNVLAMTFTHPRYNEFKDKQVIDVFGRRQNWGLDMDGDWLAEPYFAYINPG
;
A
#
# COMPACT_ATOMS: atom_id res chain seq x y z
N MET A 1 30.07 17.72 -0.90
CA MET A 1 29.95 16.27 -1.16
C MET A 1 29.57 15.60 0.15
N VAL A 2 28.63 14.67 0.12
CA VAL A 2 28.17 13.87 1.28
C VAL A 2 28.39 12.41 0.93
N LYS A 3 29.29 11.71 1.63
CA LYS A 3 29.63 10.33 1.25
C LYS A 3 29.96 9.43 2.43
N ASN A 4 29.89 8.13 2.17
CA ASN A 4 30.51 7.09 2.96
C ASN A 4 31.22 6.10 2.01
N ASN A 5 31.69 4.97 2.54
CA ASN A 5 32.41 3.98 1.75
C ASN A 5 31.56 3.28 0.67
N GLN A 6 30.23 3.33 0.74
CA GLN A 6 29.29 2.60 -0.14
C GLN A 6 28.56 3.50 -1.14
N ILE A 7 28.33 4.77 -0.78
CA ILE A 7 27.54 5.71 -1.58
C ILE A 7 28.06 7.13 -1.40
N ALA A 8 28.08 7.91 -2.48
CA ALA A 8 28.51 9.29 -2.48
C ALA A 8 27.50 10.15 -3.25
N LEU A 9 27.18 11.31 -2.66
CA LEU A 9 26.35 12.34 -3.25
C LEU A 9 27.17 13.61 -3.45
N GLU A 10 27.14 14.12 -4.66
CA GLU A 10 27.81 15.35 -5.05
C GLU A 10 26.77 16.38 -5.48
N TYR A 11 26.65 17.47 -4.70
CA TYR A 11 25.80 18.61 -5.04
C TYR A 11 26.51 19.50 -6.06
N ILE A 12 25.83 19.76 -7.17
CA ILE A 12 26.20 20.81 -8.14
C ILE A 12 25.65 22.15 -7.64
N ASN A 13 24.42 22.14 -7.11
CA ASN A 13 23.78 23.24 -6.39
C ASN A 13 22.76 22.65 -5.38
N ALA A 14 21.94 23.50 -4.76
CA ALA A 14 21.00 23.06 -3.72
C ALA A 14 19.99 21.99 -4.21
N ASN A 15 19.57 22.08 -5.47
CA ASN A 15 18.55 21.20 -6.04
C ASN A 15 19.12 20.16 -7.01
N GLN A 16 20.36 20.30 -7.45
CA GLN A 16 20.96 19.44 -8.47
C GLN A 16 22.14 18.65 -7.90
N PHE A 17 22.18 17.35 -8.15
CA PHE A 17 23.22 16.45 -7.64
C PHE A 17 23.46 15.24 -8.53
N ALA A 18 24.55 14.53 -8.26
CA ALA A 18 24.81 13.20 -8.76
C ALA A 18 24.98 12.22 -7.60
N ILE A 19 24.58 10.97 -7.80
CA ILE A 19 24.80 9.88 -6.83
C ILE A 19 25.62 8.79 -7.50
N THR A 20 26.69 8.36 -6.84
CA THR A 20 27.55 7.26 -7.27
C THR A 20 27.69 6.22 -6.17
N SER A 21 28.01 4.98 -6.55
CA SER A 21 28.50 3.96 -5.63
C SER A 21 30.03 3.92 -5.73
N PRO A 22 30.78 4.42 -4.72
CA PRO A 22 32.24 4.30 -4.69
C PRO A 22 32.73 2.85 -4.80
N VAL A 23 31.94 1.90 -4.30
CA VAL A 23 32.31 0.48 -4.31
C VAL A 23 32.27 -0.09 -5.72
N SER A 24 31.23 0.19 -6.52
CA SER A 24 31.15 -0.33 -7.90
C SER A 24 31.63 0.66 -8.97
N GLY A 25 31.88 1.92 -8.61
CA GLY A 25 32.09 3.01 -9.55
C GLY A 25 30.85 3.36 -10.39
N SER A 26 29.69 2.76 -10.09
CA SER A 26 28.49 2.93 -10.90
C SER A 26 27.76 4.23 -10.57
N LEU A 27 27.24 4.88 -11.61
CA LEU A 27 26.39 6.04 -11.49
C LEU A 27 24.95 5.61 -11.18
N VAL A 28 24.42 6.05 -10.05
CA VAL A 28 23.06 5.77 -9.57
C VAL A 28 22.09 6.84 -10.04
N CYS A 29 22.54 8.10 -10.02
CA CYS A 29 21.76 9.25 -10.44
C CYS A 29 22.67 10.21 -11.22
N ARG A 30 22.24 10.62 -12.42
CA ARG A 30 22.98 11.54 -13.29
C ARG A 30 22.23 12.86 -13.40
N ASP A 31 22.93 13.95 -13.08
CA ASP A 31 22.41 15.32 -13.18
C ASP A 31 20.99 15.46 -12.58
N GLY A 32 20.73 14.70 -11.51
CA GLY A 32 19.43 14.59 -10.91
C GLY A 32 19.03 15.88 -10.24
N THR A 33 17.74 16.15 -10.26
CA THR A 33 17.13 17.23 -9.49
C THR A 33 16.31 16.66 -8.35
N GLN A 34 16.34 17.31 -7.19
CA GLN A 34 15.40 17.08 -6.10
C GLN A 34 14.40 18.22 -5.97
N SER A 35 13.21 17.87 -5.50
CA SER A 35 12.22 18.84 -5.02
C SER A 35 11.47 18.24 -3.83
N LEU A 36 11.19 19.08 -2.84
CA LEU A 36 10.26 18.76 -1.77
C LEU A 36 8.92 19.42 -2.09
N ILE A 37 7.85 18.62 -2.03
CA ILE A 37 6.50 19.02 -2.42
C ILE A 37 5.61 18.84 -1.20
N VAL A 38 4.86 19.86 -0.81
CA VAL A 38 3.90 19.77 0.29
C VAL A 38 2.50 20.08 -0.23
N ARG A 39 1.52 19.30 0.21
CA ARG A 39 0.12 19.47 -0.17
C ARG A 39 -0.73 19.66 1.07
N SER A 40 -1.63 20.65 1.02
CA SER A 40 -2.72 20.78 1.97
C SER A 40 -3.96 20.04 1.46
N PRO A 41 -4.95 19.75 2.35
CA PRO A 41 -6.23 19.20 1.92
C PRO A 41 -6.96 20.09 0.89
N ASN A 42 -6.74 21.40 0.91
CA ASN A 42 -7.41 22.36 0.03
C ASN A 42 -6.68 22.59 -1.31
N ALA A 43 -5.40 22.22 -1.39
CA ALA A 43 -4.54 22.48 -2.54
C ALA A 43 -3.96 21.16 -3.11
N VAL A 44 -4.83 20.20 -3.41
CA VAL A 44 -4.44 18.89 -3.96
C VAL A 44 -3.75 19.03 -5.32
N SER A 45 -4.28 19.89 -6.20
CA SER A 45 -3.79 20.07 -7.58
C SER A 45 -2.68 21.12 -7.70
N GLU A 46 -2.58 22.03 -6.74
CA GLU A 46 -1.62 23.15 -6.73
C GLU A 46 -0.72 23.02 -5.49
N PRO A 47 0.28 22.12 -5.51
CA PRO A 47 1.12 21.90 -4.36
C PRO A 47 2.08 23.06 -4.11
N ALA A 48 2.44 23.25 -2.84
CA ALA A 48 3.59 24.07 -2.46
C ALA A 48 4.88 23.39 -2.92
N LEU A 49 5.71 24.13 -3.67
CA LEU A 49 7.05 23.68 -4.07
C LEU A 49 8.08 24.32 -3.15
N ILE A 50 8.72 23.50 -2.34
CA ILE A 50 9.61 23.97 -1.29
C ILE A 50 11.02 24.14 -1.87
N ASN A 51 11.49 25.38 -1.88
CA ASN A 51 12.81 25.71 -2.39
C ASN A 51 13.88 25.42 -1.33
N LEU A 52 14.94 24.73 -1.76
CA LEU A 52 16.16 24.56 -0.97
C LEU A 52 17.03 25.80 -1.18
N LYS A 53 17.23 26.60 -0.13
CA LYS A 53 17.88 27.92 -0.27
C LYS A 53 19.38 27.90 -0.08
N LYS A 54 19.88 27.07 0.84
CA LYS A 54 21.28 27.05 1.24
C LYS A 54 21.76 25.62 1.45
N VAL A 55 23.02 25.37 1.10
CA VAL A 55 23.70 24.12 1.44
C VAL A 55 24.82 24.46 2.42
N ASP A 56 24.64 24.08 3.68
CA ASP A 56 25.70 24.15 4.68
C ASP A 56 26.27 22.75 4.88
N THR A 57 27.39 22.46 4.22
CA THR A 57 28.15 21.23 4.47
C THR A 57 28.95 21.41 5.76
N LYS A 58 28.48 20.80 6.85
CA LYS A 58 29.17 20.85 8.14
C LYS A 58 30.35 19.89 8.20
N GLU A 59 30.21 18.71 7.58
CA GLU A 59 31.17 17.61 7.59
C GLU A 59 31.16 16.85 6.24
N GLU A 60 32.14 15.99 5.98
CA GLU A 60 32.24 15.22 4.72
C GLU A 60 31.08 14.21 4.52
N ASN A 61 30.37 13.89 5.60
CA ASN A 61 29.24 12.97 5.65
C ASN A 61 27.89 13.65 5.89
N GLN A 62 27.82 14.99 5.92
CA GLN A 62 26.58 15.71 6.22
C GLN A 62 26.42 17.04 5.48
N ALA A 63 25.22 17.29 4.97
CA ALA A 63 24.79 18.59 4.48
C ALA A 63 23.44 18.98 5.10
N ASP A 64 23.30 20.24 5.48
CA ASP A 64 22.06 20.81 5.99
C ASP A 64 21.53 21.86 5.02
N PHE A 65 20.20 21.94 4.89
CA PHE A 65 19.50 22.87 4.02
C PHE A 65 18.39 23.57 4.77
N ASP A 66 18.31 24.89 4.60
CA ASP A 66 17.13 25.65 4.97
C ASP A 66 16.09 25.57 3.85
N LEU A 67 14.86 25.24 4.23
CA LEU A 67 13.72 25.09 3.35
C LEU A 67 12.76 26.26 3.55
N SER A 68 12.27 26.82 2.45
CA SER A 68 11.12 27.74 2.52
C SER A 68 10.48 27.92 1.14
N GLU A 69 9.23 28.37 1.15
CA GLU A 69 8.50 28.78 -0.05
C GLU A 69 8.32 30.30 -0.02
N ASP A 70 8.69 30.97 -1.11
CA ASP A 70 8.70 32.43 -1.16
C ASP A 70 7.28 33.00 -1.09
N GLY A 71 7.07 34.00 -0.23
CA GLY A 71 5.78 34.65 -0.05
C GLY A 71 4.78 33.86 0.81
N THR A 72 5.23 32.82 1.52
CA THR A 72 4.39 32.02 2.42
C THR A 72 5.06 31.84 3.78
N ASP A 73 4.28 31.45 4.81
CA ASP A 73 4.79 31.05 6.12
C ASP A 73 5.17 29.55 6.18
N THR A 74 5.67 29.03 5.06
CA THR A 74 6.17 27.65 4.95
C THR A 74 7.68 27.62 5.08
N TYR A 75 8.18 26.87 6.05
CA TYR A 75 9.62 26.76 6.33
C TYR A 75 9.98 25.39 6.90
N GLY A 76 11.27 25.06 6.87
CA GLY A 76 11.74 23.78 7.40
C GLY A 76 13.23 23.58 7.26
N LYS A 77 13.66 22.35 7.50
CA LYS A 77 15.03 21.90 7.30
C LYS A 77 15.05 20.57 6.57
N LEU A 78 16.06 20.39 5.73
CA LEU A 78 16.45 19.08 5.20
C LEU A 78 17.88 18.80 5.64
N GLN A 79 18.10 17.64 6.24
CA GLN A 79 19.41 17.14 6.61
C GLN A 79 19.72 15.90 5.77
N VAL A 80 20.89 15.87 5.16
CA VAL A 80 21.37 14.76 4.34
C VAL A 80 22.62 14.18 4.99
N ARG A 81 22.57 12.91 5.37
CA ARG A 81 23.64 12.21 6.08
C ARG A 81 24.06 10.94 5.35
N ALA A 82 25.36 10.70 5.25
CA ALA A 82 25.91 9.44 4.76
C ALA A 82 26.35 8.56 5.93
N ALA A 83 25.59 7.52 6.25
CA ALA A 83 25.89 6.61 7.35
C ALA A 83 25.37 5.19 7.08
N ALA A 84 26.05 4.18 7.64
CA ALA A 84 25.64 2.77 7.55
C ALA A 84 25.33 2.28 6.12
N GLY A 85 26.10 2.72 5.13
CA GLY A 85 25.93 2.33 3.72
C GLY A 85 24.78 3.02 2.98
N ALA A 86 24.12 4.01 3.60
CA ALA A 86 23.00 4.75 3.04
C ALA A 86 23.29 6.25 2.95
N LEU A 87 22.58 6.93 2.06
CA LEU A 87 22.26 8.35 2.18
C LEU A 87 20.88 8.46 2.82
N THR A 88 20.79 9.15 3.94
CA THR A 88 19.54 9.45 4.64
C THR A 88 19.20 10.92 4.43
N PHE A 89 17.99 11.18 3.97
CA PHE A 89 17.39 12.50 3.77
C PHE A 89 16.28 12.65 4.81
N GLU A 90 16.47 13.55 5.76
CA GLU A 90 15.55 13.78 6.86
C GLU A 90 15.03 15.20 6.77
N ALA A 91 13.72 15.38 6.68
CA ALA A 91 13.12 16.68 6.52
C ALA A 91 12.03 16.94 7.55
N ASP A 92 12.07 18.14 8.12
CA ASP A 92 11.05 18.69 9.00
C ASP A 92 10.51 19.96 8.35
N ILE A 93 9.21 19.98 8.03
CA ILE A 93 8.56 21.13 7.42
C ILE A 93 7.35 21.55 8.24
N THR A 94 7.22 22.87 8.42
CA THR A 94 6.03 23.52 8.99
C THR A 94 5.39 24.43 7.94
N THR A 95 4.06 24.41 7.87
CA THR A 95 3.26 25.20 6.93
C THR A 95 2.17 25.99 7.66
N ALA A 96 1.72 27.08 7.05
CA ALA A 96 0.58 27.87 7.55
C ALA A 96 -0.72 27.07 7.56
N GLU A 97 -0.97 26.29 6.52
CA GLU A 97 -2.13 25.41 6.37
C GLU A 97 -1.82 23.99 6.85
N PRO A 98 -2.82 23.19 7.25
CA PRO A 98 -2.60 21.78 7.59
C PRO A 98 -2.03 20.98 6.42
N ILE A 99 -1.13 20.06 6.72
CA ILE A 99 -0.43 19.19 5.77
C ILE A 99 -1.23 17.90 5.58
N TRP A 100 -1.45 17.53 4.32
CA TRP A 100 -1.94 16.21 3.94
C TRP A 100 -0.81 15.28 3.47
N LEU A 101 0.11 15.79 2.65
CA LEU A 101 1.15 14.97 2.01
C LEU A 101 2.46 15.76 1.88
N MET A 102 3.58 15.12 2.20
CA MET A 102 4.92 15.57 1.82
C MET A 102 5.52 14.56 0.84
N GLU A 103 6.09 15.03 -0.27
CA GLU A 103 6.78 14.19 -1.24
C GLU A 103 8.21 14.67 -1.46
N TRP A 104 9.14 13.72 -1.55
CA TRP A 104 10.45 13.97 -2.12
C TRP A 104 10.50 13.40 -3.53
N LYS A 105 10.69 14.28 -4.51
CA LYS A 105 10.80 13.93 -5.93
C LYS A 105 12.27 13.99 -6.35
N ILE A 106 12.75 12.94 -7.00
CA ILE A 106 14.09 12.86 -7.56
C ILE A 106 14.02 12.48 -9.04
N THR A 107 14.79 13.15 -9.89
CA THR A 107 14.94 12.83 -11.31
C THR A 107 16.31 12.22 -11.61
N GLY A 108 16.51 11.73 -12.84
CA GLY A 108 17.84 11.29 -13.32
C GLY A 108 18.31 9.96 -12.73
N LEU A 109 17.43 9.18 -12.11
CA LEU A 109 17.77 7.87 -11.56
C LEU A 109 18.03 6.87 -12.69
N LEU A 110 19.15 6.15 -12.60
CA LEU A 110 19.60 5.22 -13.62
C LEU A 110 19.31 3.78 -13.19
N ALA A 111 18.42 3.13 -13.95
CA ALA A 111 18.11 1.72 -13.79
C ALA A 111 17.55 1.17 -15.11
N LYS A 112 17.75 -0.12 -15.35
CA LYS A 112 17.07 -0.83 -16.45
C LYS A 112 15.60 -1.05 -16.13
N GLU A 113 15.30 -1.32 -14.87
CA GLU A 113 13.94 -1.54 -14.39
C GLU A 113 13.74 -0.89 -13.02
N ILE A 114 12.52 -0.42 -12.76
CA ILE A 114 12.06 -0.06 -11.43
C ILE A 114 11.15 -1.17 -10.92
N ILE A 115 11.56 -1.84 -9.85
CA ILE A 115 10.77 -2.87 -9.17
C ILE A 115 10.02 -2.23 -8.01
N VAL A 116 8.69 -2.39 -8.04
CA VAL A 116 7.77 -1.89 -7.01
C VAL A 116 7.07 -3.08 -6.36
N PRO A 117 7.03 -3.17 -5.02
CA PRO A 117 6.30 -4.22 -4.30
C PRO A 117 4.78 -3.91 -4.31
N ALA A 118 4.18 -3.89 -5.49
CA ALA A 118 2.75 -3.64 -5.69
C ALA A 118 2.08 -4.87 -6.31
N LEU A 119 0.93 -5.29 -5.77
CA LEU A 119 0.10 -6.38 -6.33
C LEU A 119 0.88 -7.69 -6.59
N GLY A 120 1.75 -8.10 -5.66
CA GLY A 120 2.62 -9.28 -5.82
C GLY A 120 3.96 -9.00 -6.50
N GLY A 121 4.21 -7.76 -6.90
CA GLY A 121 5.48 -7.29 -7.47
C GLY A 121 5.34 -6.89 -8.94
N GLN A 122 5.82 -5.70 -9.28
CA GLN A 122 5.82 -5.17 -10.65
C GLN A 122 7.22 -4.71 -11.04
N ALA A 123 7.62 -4.99 -12.27
CA ALA A 123 8.86 -4.48 -12.88
C ALA A 123 8.50 -3.53 -14.02
N LEU A 124 8.75 -2.24 -13.81
CA LEU A 124 8.58 -1.19 -14.80
C LEU A 124 9.88 -1.08 -15.60
N SER A 125 9.82 -1.35 -16.90
CA SER A 125 10.99 -1.37 -17.79
C SER A 125 10.94 -0.25 -18.83
N GLU A 126 11.91 -0.22 -19.74
CA GLU A 126 11.95 0.68 -20.90
C GLU A 126 10.70 0.59 -21.82
N ARG A 127 9.87 -0.47 -21.67
CA ARG A 127 8.60 -0.60 -22.38
C ARG A 127 7.51 0.34 -21.88
N MET A 128 7.65 0.89 -20.67
CA MET A 128 6.77 1.94 -20.17
C MET A 128 6.96 3.19 -21.04
N PRO A 129 5.90 3.77 -21.65
CA PRO A 129 6.07 4.93 -22.51
C PRO A 129 6.65 6.13 -21.76
N GLU A 130 7.52 6.90 -22.41
CA GLU A 130 8.09 8.13 -21.86
C GLU A 130 6.99 9.10 -21.41
N GLY A 131 7.20 9.78 -20.29
CA GLY A 131 6.25 10.69 -19.67
C GLY A 131 5.13 10.00 -18.88
N THR A 132 4.97 8.68 -19.01
CA THR A 132 3.98 7.94 -18.21
C THR A 132 4.36 7.98 -16.74
N THR A 133 3.37 8.17 -15.86
CA THR A 133 3.52 8.10 -14.42
C THR A 133 2.54 7.10 -13.83
N ILE A 134 3.03 6.21 -12.96
CA ILE A 134 2.20 5.27 -12.21
C ILE A 134 2.31 5.62 -10.71
N SER A 135 1.18 5.61 -10.01
CA SER A 135 1.09 5.95 -8.59
C SER A 135 0.66 4.74 -7.77
N TYR A 136 1.31 4.53 -6.62
CA TYR A 136 1.07 3.43 -5.70
C TYR A 136 0.90 3.97 -4.28
N LYS A 137 -0.22 3.63 -3.64
CA LYS A 137 -0.52 4.03 -2.26
C LYS A 137 -0.35 2.85 -1.30
N TYR A 138 0.42 3.05 -0.24
CA TYR A 138 0.58 2.09 0.85
C TYR A 138 -0.53 2.25 1.90
N PRO A 139 -1.06 1.16 2.49
CA PRO A 139 -0.66 -0.25 2.31
C PRO A 139 -1.47 -1.02 1.25
N PHE A 140 -2.38 -0.36 0.53
CA PHE A 140 -3.32 -1.06 -0.34
C PHE A 140 -2.70 -1.52 -1.67
N TRP A 141 -2.22 -0.58 -2.48
CA TRP A 141 -1.60 -0.87 -3.77
C TRP A 141 -0.12 -1.20 -3.64
N LEU A 142 0.56 -0.53 -2.72
CA LEU A 142 1.95 -0.81 -2.34
C LEU A 142 1.94 -1.69 -1.10
N ASN A 143 2.60 -2.85 -1.15
CA ASN A 143 2.60 -3.84 -0.07
C ASN A 143 3.85 -3.79 0.82
N ALA A 144 4.90 -3.04 0.43
CA ALA A 144 6.07 -2.76 1.26
C ALA A 144 6.67 -1.38 0.94
N GLN A 145 7.27 -0.72 1.93
CA GLN A 145 7.66 0.69 1.86
C GLN A 145 9.04 0.91 1.22
N PHE A 146 9.22 0.40 0.00
CA PHE A 146 10.42 0.60 -0.79
C PHE A 146 10.15 0.58 -2.31
N VAL A 147 11.12 1.06 -3.07
CA VAL A 147 11.23 0.91 -4.53
C VAL A 147 12.67 0.60 -4.91
N ILE A 148 12.89 -0.28 -5.89
CA ILE A 148 14.21 -0.73 -6.30
C ILE A 148 14.48 -0.28 -7.73
N GLY A 149 15.61 0.39 -7.96
CA GLY A 149 16.22 0.45 -9.29
C GLY A 149 17.10 -0.77 -9.50
N TYR A 150 16.85 -1.52 -10.57
CA TYR A 150 17.59 -2.73 -10.91
C TYR A 150 18.39 -2.56 -12.22
N SER A 151 19.63 -3.03 -12.18
CA SER A 151 20.52 -3.25 -13.32
C SER A 151 21.30 -4.56 -13.11
N LYS A 152 21.91 -5.08 -14.17
CA LYS A 152 22.56 -6.42 -14.16
C LYS A 152 23.61 -6.59 -13.05
N GLU A 153 24.39 -5.54 -12.77
CA GLU A 153 25.48 -5.59 -11.77
C GLU A 153 25.04 -5.16 -10.36
N GLY A 154 23.77 -4.77 -10.19
CA GLY A 154 23.25 -4.20 -8.96
C GLY A 154 22.33 -3.00 -9.22
N GLY A 155 22.15 -2.15 -8.21
CA GLY A 155 21.32 -0.97 -8.36
C GLY A 155 21.15 -0.22 -7.05
N PHE A 156 19.97 0.34 -6.86
CA PHE A 156 19.63 1.12 -5.67
C PHE A 156 18.28 0.72 -5.10
N ILE A 157 18.09 0.98 -3.82
CA ILE A 157 16.79 0.91 -3.15
C ILE A 157 16.51 2.27 -2.51
N ILE A 158 15.31 2.80 -2.74
CA ILE A 158 14.78 3.94 -2.01
C ILE A 158 13.73 3.40 -1.05
N ARG A 159 13.90 3.65 0.24
CA ARG A 159 13.00 3.14 1.29
C ARG A 159 12.86 4.13 2.43
N SER A 160 11.93 3.84 3.33
CA SER A 160 11.85 4.43 4.66
C SER A 160 12.10 3.36 5.72
N LYS A 161 12.49 3.79 6.93
CA LYS A 161 12.60 2.92 8.11
C LYS A 161 11.63 3.41 9.18
N ASP A 162 10.35 3.28 8.89
CA ASP A 162 9.32 3.85 9.75
C ASP A 162 9.23 3.16 11.11
N GLU A 163 8.78 3.94 12.10
CA GLU A 163 8.48 3.40 13.42
C GLU A 163 7.13 2.67 13.47
N SER A 164 6.24 2.99 12.54
CA SER A 164 4.88 2.47 12.41
C SER A 164 4.51 2.38 10.91
N PRO A 165 3.44 1.66 10.51
CA PRO A 165 3.07 1.51 9.09
C PRO A 165 2.46 2.80 8.51
N ASP A 166 3.28 3.84 8.38
CA ASP A 166 2.87 5.15 7.89
C ASP A 166 2.42 5.09 6.43
N LEU A 167 1.37 5.85 6.12
CA LEU A 167 0.78 5.92 4.79
C LEU A 167 1.78 6.56 3.81
N LYS A 168 2.02 5.89 2.68
CA LYS A 168 2.96 6.35 1.65
C LYS A 168 2.28 6.50 0.30
N LEU A 169 2.83 7.39 -0.51
CA LEU A 169 2.50 7.54 -1.91
C LEU A 169 3.77 7.53 -2.74
N ILE A 170 3.96 6.48 -3.54
CA ILE A 170 5.08 6.37 -4.47
C ILE A 170 4.60 6.66 -5.88
N ARG A 171 5.32 7.49 -6.61
CA ARG A 171 5.10 7.71 -8.04
C ARG A 171 6.37 7.37 -8.80
N VAL A 172 6.22 6.61 -9.87
CA VAL A 172 7.32 6.27 -10.79
C VAL A 172 6.98 6.83 -12.16
N THR A 173 7.86 7.69 -12.67
CA THR A 173 7.73 8.30 -13.98
C THR A 173 8.89 7.85 -14.86
N ARG A 174 8.57 7.46 -16.09
CA ARG A 174 9.57 7.14 -17.11
C ARG A 174 10.02 8.43 -17.79
N GLU A 175 11.31 8.71 -17.73
CA GLU A 175 11.94 9.83 -18.45
C GLU A 175 12.70 9.33 -19.68
N ASN A 176 13.26 10.20 -20.52
CA ASN A 176 14.19 9.76 -21.55
C ASN A 176 15.47 9.15 -20.90
N ASN A 177 15.72 7.85 -21.10
CA ASN A 177 16.87 7.10 -20.57
C ASN A 177 17.09 7.11 -19.04
N SER A 178 16.14 7.60 -18.25
CA SER A 178 16.21 7.60 -16.79
C SER A 178 14.82 7.44 -16.17
N TRP A 179 14.77 7.54 -14.84
CA TRP A 179 13.56 7.46 -14.05
C TRP A 179 13.46 8.63 -13.09
N THR A 180 12.22 9.03 -12.84
CA THR A 180 11.86 9.95 -11.77
C THR A 180 11.04 9.19 -10.74
N ILE A 181 11.38 9.35 -9.46
CA ILE A 181 10.65 8.76 -8.35
C ILE A 181 10.21 9.88 -7.41
N SER A 182 8.91 9.93 -7.11
CA SER A 182 8.41 10.64 -5.93
C SER A 182 8.10 9.64 -4.84
N TYR A 183 8.62 9.88 -3.64
CA TYR A 183 8.30 9.10 -2.45
C TYR A 183 7.68 10.04 -1.42
N GLY A 184 6.40 9.83 -1.10
CA GLY A 184 5.67 10.67 -0.18
C GLY A 184 5.17 9.99 1.09
N PHE A 185 4.92 10.81 2.10
CA PHE A 185 4.39 10.51 3.43
C PHE A 185 3.06 11.22 3.58
N GLU A 186 1.98 10.46 3.72
CA GLU A 186 0.63 11.01 3.97
C GLU A 186 0.39 11.12 5.48
N VAL A 187 -0.16 12.26 5.89
CA VAL A 187 -0.63 12.46 7.27
C VAL A 187 -1.88 11.61 7.51
N PRO A 188 -1.92 10.76 8.55
CA PRO A 188 -3.11 10.01 8.91
C PRO A 188 -4.30 10.94 9.14
N GLY A 189 -5.50 10.55 8.71
CA GLY A 189 -6.67 11.43 8.83
C GLY A 189 -7.09 11.80 10.25
N THR A 190 -6.66 11.02 11.24
CA THR A 190 -6.81 11.37 12.67
C THR A 190 -5.91 12.53 13.11
N LYS A 191 -5.02 13.03 12.25
CA LYS A 191 -4.08 14.13 12.46
C LYS A 191 -4.18 15.16 11.33
N SER A 192 -5.36 15.33 10.72
CA SER A 192 -5.57 16.18 9.54
C SER A 192 -5.35 17.68 9.79
N ASP A 193 -5.29 18.11 11.05
CA ASP A 193 -4.98 19.46 11.52
C ASP A 193 -3.48 19.71 11.71
N ARG A 194 -2.62 18.75 11.33
CA ARG A 194 -1.18 18.82 11.57
C ARG A 194 -0.51 19.82 10.63
N HIS A 195 0.16 20.82 11.19
CA HIS A 195 0.91 21.85 10.46
C HIS A 195 2.39 21.54 10.27
N THR A 196 2.91 20.49 10.93
CA THR A 196 4.32 20.10 10.86
C THR A 196 4.46 18.64 10.50
N ILE A 197 5.28 18.30 9.52
CA ILE A 197 5.54 16.91 9.11
C ILE A 197 7.03 16.61 9.15
N HIS A 198 7.35 15.38 9.55
CA HIS A 198 8.68 14.81 9.52
C HIS A 198 8.69 13.64 8.53
N ALA A 199 9.75 13.53 7.72
CA ALA A 199 9.94 12.42 6.79
C ALA A 199 11.41 12.01 6.68
N GLU A 200 11.67 10.70 6.65
CA GLU A 200 12.98 10.10 6.39
C GLU A 200 12.95 9.26 5.12
N TRP A 201 13.79 9.61 4.14
CA TRP A 201 14.08 8.76 2.99
C TRP A 201 15.50 8.22 3.05
N ARG A 202 15.69 6.99 2.59
CA ARG A 202 17.01 6.35 2.50
C ARG A 202 17.26 5.88 1.08
N ILE A 203 18.44 6.20 0.55
CA ILE A 203 18.97 5.60 -0.67
C ILE A 203 20.17 4.74 -0.31
N GLU A 204 20.09 3.46 -0.68
CA GLU A 204 21.17 2.48 -0.51
C GLU A 204 21.52 1.89 -1.87
N THR A 205 22.78 1.48 -2.06
CA THR A 205 23.20 0.71 -3.24
C THR A 205 23.37 -0.75 -2.88
N TYR A 206 23.16 -1.63 -3.85
CA TYR A 206 23.37 -3.06 -3.70
C TYR A 206 24.03 -3.64 -4.94
N ARG A 207 24.66 -4.80 -4.79
CA ARG A 207 25.29 -5.56 -5.88
C ARG A 207 24.52 -6.81 -6.22
N GLY A 208 24.59 -7.21 -7.48
CA GLY A 208 23.97 -8.44 -7.99
C GLY A 208 22.45 -8.35 -7.99
N SER A 209 21.79 -9.41 -7.51
CA SER A 209 20.33 -9.52 -7.57
C SER A 209 19.62 -8.47 -6.71
N TRP A 210 18.51 -7.94 -7.20
CA TRP A 210 17.57 -7.10 -6.43
C TRP A 210 17.12 -7.77 -5.12
N LYS A 211 17.14 -9.11 -5.06
CA LYS A 211 16.83 -9.88 -3.85
C LYS A 211 17.70 -9.48 -2.67
N ASN A 212 18.96 -9.13 -2.90
CA ASN A 212 19.87 -8.69 -1.84
C ASN A 212 19.35 -7.41 -1.14
N ALA A 213 18.78 -6.47 -1.89
CA ALA A 213 18.19 -5.26 -1.32
C ALA A 213 16.88 -5.58 -0.58
N VAL A 214 16.06 -6.47 -1.13
CA VAL A 214 14.82 -6.92 -0.49
C VAL A 214 15.10 -7.67 0.80
N ASP A 215 16.10 -8.55 0.84
CA ASP A 215 16.47 -9.31 2.03
C ASP A 215 16.96 -8.39 3.16
N ASN A 216 17.74 -7.35 2.85
CA ASN A 216 18.14 -6.34 3.84
C ASN A 216 16.92 -5.56 4.38
N HIS A 217 15.94 -5.25 3.53
CA HIS A 217 14.72 -4.60 3.97
C HIS A 217 13.84 -5.55 4.81
N ARG A 218 13.68 -6.80 4.38
CA ARG A 218 12.96 -7.86 5.10
C ARG A 218 13.55 -8.08 6.49
N GLN A 219 14.87 -8.23 6.61
CA GLN A 219 15.53 -8.40 7.90
C GLN A 219 15.28 -7.19 8.82
N TRP A 220 15.29 -5.97 8.27
CA TRP A 220 14.95 -4.78 9.04
C TRP A 220 13.48 -4.82 9.51
N LEU A 221 12.52 -5.18 8.63
CA LEU A 221 11.10 -5.31 8.99
C LEU A 221 10.89 -6.35 10.10
N GLU A 222 11.51 -7.53 9.95
CA GLU A 222 11.44 -8.62 10.92
C GLU A 222 11.94 -8.18 12.30
N ASN A 223 13.09 -7.51 12.34
CA ASN A 223 13.65 -7.00 13.59
C ASN A 223 12.83 -5.84 14.17
N ARG A 224 12.34 -4.92 13.31
CA ARG A 224 11.66 -3.69 13.75
C ARG A 224 10.30 -3.96 14.36
N PHE A 225 9.54 -4.87 13.75
CA PHE A 225 8.18 -5.21 14.14
C PHE A 225 8.10 -6.54 14.89
N GLU A 226 9.26 -7.10 15.29
CA GLU A 226 9.36 -8.36 16.02
C GLU A 226 8.54 -9.46 15.34
N LEU A 227 8.63 -9.54 14.01
CA LEU A 227 7.81 -10.45 13.22
C LEU A 227 8.18 -11.89 13.56
N VAL A 228 7.16 -12.65 13.97
CA VAL A 228 7.31 -14.06 14.29
C VAL A 228 7.17 -14.88 13.01
N PRO A 229 8.11 -15.78 12.69
CA PRO A 229 7.96 -16.71 11.58
C PRO A 229 6.63 -17.46 11.67
N LYS A 230 6.03 -17.73 10.51
CA LYS A 230 4.72 -18.39 10.42
C LYS A 230 4.65 -19.67 11.26
N GLU A 231 5.73 -20.46 11.23
CA GLU A 231 5.87 -21.75 11.92
C GLU A 231 5.89 -21.61 13.45
N GLN A 232 6.17 -20.42 13.97
CA GLN A 232 6.23 -20.11 15.41
C GLN A 232 5.00 -19.31 15.88
N HIS A 233 4.11 -18.93 14.96
CA HIS A 233 3.00 -18.04 15.30
C HIS A 233 1.88 -18.82 16.04
N PRO A 234 1.54 -18.44 17.29
CA PRO A 234 0.67 -19.26 18.16
C PRO A 234 -0.77 -19.37 17.66
N HIS A 235 -1.20 -18.46 16.80
CA HIS A 235 -2.54 -18.47 16.19
C HIS A 235 -2.55 -19.00 14.75
N TYR A 236 -1.41 -19.42 14.20
CA TYR A 236 -1.41 -20.02 12.87
C TYR A 236 -1.92 -21.46 12.97
N PRO A 237 -3.04 -21.80 12.32
CA PRO A 237 -3.58 -23.14 12.45
C PRO A 237 -2.75 -24.14 11.65
N SER A 238 -2.38 -25.26 12.26
CA SER A 238 -1.53 -26.29 11.61
C SER A 238 -2.11 -26.85 10.32
N TRP A 239 -3.44 -26.87 10.18
CA TRP A 239 -4.11 -27.34 8.96
C TRP A 239 -3.92 -26.40 7.77
N ALA A 240 -3.54 -25.13 7.97
CA ALA A 240 -3.42 -24.16 6.88
C ALA A 240 -2.27 -24.50 5.93
N ASP A 241 -1.21 -25.16 6.42
CA ASP A 241 -0.10 -25.63 5.59
C ASP A 241 -0.51 -26.71 4.59
N ASP A 242 -1.58 -27.45 4.89
CA ASP A 242 -2.11 -28.47 4.00
C ASP A 242 -2.97 -27.90 2.86
N ILE A 243 -3.41 -26.64 2.97
CA ILE A 243 -4.28 -26.02 1.98
C ILE A 243 -3.47 -25.58 0.76
N ASN A 244 -3.82 -26.13 -0.40
CA ASN A 244 -3.24 -25.77 -1.69
C ASN A 244 -4.30 -25.38 -2.74
N CYS A 245 -5.59 -25.35 -2.35
CA CYS A 245 -6.69 -24.96 -3.21
C CYS A 245 -7.77 -24.19 -2.44
N VAL A 246 -8.23 -23.08 -3.02
CA VAL A 246 -9.43 -22.36 -2.57
C VAL A 246 -10.56 -22.67 -3.55
N LEU A 247 -11.62 -23.31 -3.07
CA LEU A 247 -12.82 -23.58 -3.84
C LEU A 247 -13.88 -22.54 -3.48
N GLU A 248 -14.14 -21.61 -4.40
CA GLU A 248 -15.18 -20.60 -4.24
C GLU A 248 -16.52 -21.12 -4.79
N ILE A 249 -17.55 -21.18 -3.93
CA ILE A 249 -18.91 -21.55 -4.35
C ILE A 249 -19.88 -20.43 -3.98
N TRP A 250 -20.36 -19.73 -5.00
CA TRP A 250 -21.21 -18.55 -4.85
C TRP A 250 -22.67 -18.93 -4.53
N GLY A 251 -23.23 -18.27 -3.52
CA GLY A 251 -24.62 -18.39 -3.09
C GLY A 251 -25.55 -17.35 -3.71
N ALA A 252 -26.23 -16.59 -2.86
CA ALA A 252 -27.15 -15.54 -3.27
C ALA A 252 -26.41 -14.40 -3.99
N ARG A 253 -27.14 -13.73 -4.87
CA ARG A 253 -26.68 -12.54 -5.60
C ARG A 253 -27.71 -11.44 -5.42
N ARG A 254 -27.25 -10.20 -5.28
CA ARG A 254 -28.14 -9.06 -5.00
C ARG A 254 -28.91 -8.62 -6.23
N ASP A 255 -28.27 -8.69 -7.39
CA ASP A 255 -28.77 -8.31 -8.71
C ASP A 255 -29.70 -9.38 -9.33
N ALA A 256 -29.84 -10.54 -8.70
CA ALA A 256 -30.65 -11.64 -9.21
C ALA A 256 -31.69 -12.12 -8.19
N ARG A 257 -32.87 -12.47 -8.71
CA ARG A 257 -33.92 -13.11 -7.93
C ARG A 257 -33.52 -14.51 -7.45
N GLU A 258 -32.87 -15.26 -8.33
CA GLU A 258 -32.42 -16.62 -8.08
C GLU A 258 -30.94 -16.62 -7.63
N PRO A 259 -30.57 -17.46 -6.64
CA PRO A 259 -29.18 -17.59 -6.23
C PRO A 259 -28.35 -18.21 -7.35
N HIS A 260 -27.04 -17.99 -7.30
CA HIS A 260 -26.12 -18.72 -8.18
C HIS A 260 -26.13 -20.22 -7.84
N HIS A 261 -26.13 -20.55 -6.53
CA HIS A 261 -26.39 -21.90 -6.03
C HIS A 261 -27.21 -21.87 -4.74
N THR A 262 -28.14 -22.82 -4.58
CA THR A 262 -28.73 -23.15 -3.27
C THR A 262 -27.73 -23.94 -2.42
N PHE A 263 -27.90 -23.98 -1.10
CA PHE A 263 -27.03 -24.76 -0.22
C PHE A 263 -27.08 -26.27 -0.53
N GLU A 264 -28.19 -26.78 -1.06
CA GLU A 264 -28.27 -28.17 -1.53
C GLU A 264 -27.42 -28.42 -2.77
N GLN A 265 -27.53 -27.53 -3.75
CA GLN A 265 -26.70 -27.55 -4.94
C GLN A 265 -25.21 -27.41 -4.62
N MET A 266 -24.85 -26.68 -3.56
CA MET A 266 -23.48 -26.64 -3.05
C MET A 266 -23.06 -27.99 -2.46
N MET A 267 -23.93 -28.65 -1.69
CA MET A 267 -23.63 -29.97 -1.13
C MET A 267 -23.34 -31.00 -2.24
N ASP A 268 -24.16 -31.04 -3.29
CA ASP A 268 -23.95 -31.94 -4.43
C ASP A 268 -22.60 -31.66 -5.12
N ARG A 269 -22.25 -30.37 -5.29
CA ARG A 269 -20.95 -29.96 -5.85
C ARG A 269 -19.78 -30.39 -4.99
N LEU A 270 -19.88 -30.32 -3.66
CA LEU A 270 -18.82 -30.80 -2.78
C LEU A 270 -18.65 -32.32 -2.87
N VAL A 271 -19.74 -33.07 -3.02
CA VAL A 271 -19.68 -34.52 -3.26
C VAL A 271 -18.90 -34.82 -4.52
N GLU A 272 -19.17 -34.11 -5.61
CA GLU A 272 -18.48 -34.26 -6.89
C GLU A 272 -17.03 -33.77 -6.83
N TRP A 273 -16.76 -32.65 -6.16
CA TRP A 273 -15.42 -32.08 -6.04
C TRP A 273 -14.39 -33.05 -5.46
N ARG A 274 -14.81 -33.92 -4.53
CA ARG A 274 -13.96 -34.97 -3.92
C ARG A 274 -13.32 -35.91 -4.93
N LYS A 275 -13.89 -36.04 -6.13
CA LYS A 275 -13.33 -36.86 -7.21
C LYS A 275 -12.13 -36.19 -7.87
N PHE A 276 -11.99 -34.87 -7.73
CA PHE A 276 -10.96 -34.05 -8.38
C PHE A 276 -9.89 -33.57 -7.41
N HIS A 277 -10.24 -33.31 -6.16
CA HIS A 277 -9.30 -32.81 -5.16
C HIS A 277 -9.64 -33.25 -3.74
N ASP A 278 -8.59 -33.45 -2.93
CA ASP A 278 -8.69 -33.84 -1.53
C ASP A 278 -9.34 -32.71 -0.68
N PRO A 279 -10.48 -32.95 -0.02
CA PRO A 279 -11.12 -31.97 0.87
C PRO A 279 -10.22 -31.44 1.98
N THR A 280 -9.32 -32.25 2.54
CA THR A 280 -8.47 -31.81 3.66
C THR A 280 -7.45 -30.76 3.22
N LYS A 281 -7.24 -30.63 1.91
CA LYS A 281 -6.34 -29.67 1.27
C LYS A 281 -7.09 -28.53 0.58
N THR A 282 -8.42 -28.45 0.76
CA THR A 282 -9.27 -27.43 0.14
C THR A 282 -9.91 -26.52 1.20
N LEU A 283 -9.72 -25.21 1.03
CA LEU A 283 -10.50 -24.18 1.71
C LEU A 283 -11.77 -23.92 0.89
N LEU A 284 -12.93 -24.25 1.44
CA LEU A 284 -14.23 -23.90 0.89
C LEU A 284 -14.58 -22.47 1.28
N TYR A 285 -14.57 -21.57 0.29
CA TYR A 285 -15.00 -20.19 0.46
C TYR A 285 -16.43 -20.00 -0.04
N LEU A 286 -17.29 -19.40 0.79
CA LEU A 286 -18.72 -19.24 0.53
C LEU A 286 -19.11 -17.76 0.39
N PRO A 287 -18.79 -17.11 -0.74
CA PRO A 287 -19.32 -15.79 -1.07
C PRO A 287 -20.83 -15.83 -1.28
N GLY A 288 -21.52 -14.78 -0.81
CA GLY A 288 -22.98 -14.67 -0.96
C GLY A 288 -23.78 -15.68 -0.13
N PHE A 289 -23.19 -16.29 0.91
CA PHE A 289 -23.93 -17.19 1.80
C PHE A 289 -25.04 -16.47 2.57
N ALA A 290 -24.89 -15.17 2.82
CA ALA A 290 -25.76 -14.38 3.68
C ALA A 290 -26.83 -13.61 2.90
N GLU A 291 -28.01 -13.50 3.50
CA GLU A 291 -29.07 -12.56 3.13
C GLU A 291 -29.39 -12.54 1.62
N LYS A 292 -29.14 -11.42 0.92
CA LYS A 292 -29.34 -11.28 -0.53
C LYS A 292 -28.01 -11.19 -1.29
N GLY A 293 -26.97 -11.89 -0.82
CA GLY A 293 -25.65 -11.90 -1.44
C GLY A 293 -24.62 -11.05 -0.69
N ILE A 294 -23.43 -10.91 -1.29
CA ILE A 294 -22.27 -10.24 -0.68
C ILE A 294 -22.63 -8.84 -0.20
N ASP A 295 -22.28 -8.55 1.05
CA ASP A 295 -22.44 -7.25 1.71
C ASP A 295 -23.84 -6.63 1.58
N SER A 296 -24.87 -7.46 1.37
CA SER A 296 -26.24 -6.99 1.11
C SER A 296 -26.99 -6.54 2.37
N HIS A 297 -26.53 -6.95 3.55
CA HIS A 297 -27.10 -6.56 4.85
C HIS A 297 -26.07 -6.41 5.97
N ALA A 298 -24.82 -6.10 5.62
CA ALA A 298 -23.75 -5.90 6.60
C ALA A 298 -24.18 -4.91 7.72
N PRO A 299 -23.85 -5.18 9.00
CA PRO A 299 -22.99 -6.27 9.48
C PRO A 299 -23.74 -7.57 9.83
N ASP A 300 -25.03 -7.69 9.53
CA ASP A 300 -25.83 -8.89 9.80
C ASP A 300 -25.64 -9.92 8.68
N TYR A 301 -25.05 -11.08 9.03
CA TYR A 301 -24.69 -12.13 8.07
C TYR A 301 -25.49 -13.42 8.27
N ASN A 302 -26.83 -13.35 8.28
CA ASN A 302 -27.67 -14.55 8.42
C ASN A 302 -27.70 -15.37 7.12
N PRO A 303 -27.70 -16.72 7.18
CA PRO A 303 -27.74 -17.53 5.97
C PRO A 303 -28.95 -17.25 5.09
N SER A 304 -28.70 -17.03 3.80
CA SER A 304 -29.67 -16.55 2.82
C SER A 304 -30.90 -17.47 2.72
N PRO A 305 -32.12 -16.93 2.88
CA PRO A 305 -33.35 -17.65 2.58
C PRO A 305 -33.42 -18.13 1.12
N GLN A 306 -32.89 -17.34 0.17
CA GLN A 306 -32.84 -17.72 -1.26
C GLN A 306 -32.01 -18.99 -1.48
N CYS A 307 -31.01 -19.24 -0.64
CA CYS A 307 -30.17 -20.43 -0.70
C CYS A 307 -30.75 -21.63 0.09
N GLY A 308 -31.86 -21.47 0.81
CA GLY A 308 -32.47 -22.50 1.67
C GLY A 308 -32.35 -22.25 3.17
N GLY A 309 -31.79 -21.11 3.59
CA GLY A 309 -31.79 -20.61 4.97
C GLY A 309 -30.88 -21.36 5.94
N ALA A 310 -30.96 -20.98 7.21
CA ALA A 310 -30.03 -21.41 8.27
C ALA A 310 -29.97 -22.93 8.46
N ALA A 311 -31.09 -23.64 8.33
CA ALA A 311 -31.12 -25.09 8.50
C ALA A 311 -30.32 -25.82 7.40
N LYS A 312 -30.42 -25.37 6.14
CA LYS A 312 -29.68 -25.96 5.02
C LYS A 312 -28.22 -25.54 5.03
N PHE A 313 -27.92 -24.30 5.43
CA PHE A 313 -26.55 -23.85 5.65
C PHE A 313 -25.83 -24.67 6.73
N ARG A 314 -26.50 -24.95 7.85
CA ARG A 314 -25.98 -25.86 8.88
C ARG A 314 -25.63 -27.22 8.28
N LYS A 315 -26.54 -27.84 7.52
CA LYS A 315 -26.28 -29.13 6.86
C LYS A 315 -25.08 -29.08 5.92
N LEU A 316 -24.98 -28.03 5.09
CA LEU A 316 -23.85 -27.82 4.19
C LEU A 316 -22.52 -27.76 4.96
N THR A 317 -22.45 -26.93 6.00
CA THR A 317 -21.22 -26.74 6.78
C THR A 317 -20.82 -27.98 7.58
N GLU A 318 -21.79 -28.70 8.16
CA GLU A 318 -21.55 -29.98 8.84
C GLU A 318 -21.03 -31.03 7.86
N MET A 319 -21.69 -31.17 6.70
CA MET A 319 -21.28 -32.11 5.66
C MET A 319 -19.88 -31.80 5.11
N ALA A 320 -19.60 -30.52 4.82
CA ALA A 320 -18.28 -30.09 4.35
C ALA A 320 -17.18 -30.43 5.37
N ARG A 321 -17.43 -30.17 6.66
CA ARG A 321 -16.49 -30.50 7.74
C ARG A 321 -16.29 -32.00 7.89
N GLN A 322 -17.35 -32.80 7.78
CA GLN A 322 -17.26 -34.27 7.82
C GLN A 322 -16.43 -34.82 6.65
N MET A 323 -16.47 -34.17 5.48
CA MET A 323 -15.66 -34.54 4.33
C MET A 323 -14.19 -34.12 4.46
N GLY A 324 -13.86 -33.18 5.36
CA GLY A 324 -12.50 -32.69 5.59
C GLY A 324 -12.25 -31.24 5.19
N PHE A 325 -13.21 -30.56 4.56
CA PHE A 325 -13.05 -29.16 4.14
C PHE A 325 -12.87 -28.22 5.34
N LYS A 326 -12.10 -27.15 5.11
CA LYS A 326 -12.11 -25.95 5.96
C LYS A 326 -13.08 -24.96 5.35
N VAL A 327 -14.00 -24.42 6.15
CA VAL A 327 -15.08 -23.56 5.64
C VAL A 327 -14.82 -22.12 6.07
N MET A 328 -14.79 -21.22 5.09
CA MET A 328 -14.69 -19.78 5.28
C MET A 328 -15.91 -19.10 4.68
N ILE A 329 -16.58 -18.28 5.48
CA ILE A 329 -17.67 -17.41 5.02
C ILE A 329 -17.15 -16.04 4.64
N HIS A 330 -17.82 -15.37 3.71
CA HIS A 330 -17.54 -13.97 3.40
C HIS A 330 -18.20 -13.05 4.45
N THR A 331 -17.41 -12.25 5.15
CA THR A 331 -17.88 -11.20 6.05
C THR A 331 -17.04 -9.94 5.88
N ASN A 332 -17.64 -8.78 6.06
CA ASN A 332 -17.01 -7.47 5.99
C ASN A 332 -17.26 -6.72 7.31
N VAL A 333 -16.24 -6.69 8.16
CA VAL A 333 -16.33 -6.09 9.50
C VAL A 333 -16.44 -4.56 9.48
N LEU A 334 -16.07 -3.92 8.37
CA LEU A 334 -16.06 -2.47 8.24
C LEU A 334 -17.34 -1.91 7.60
N ALA A 335 -18.22 -2.77 7.10
CA ALA A 335 -19.39 -2.34 6.33
C ALA A 335 -20.67 -2.27 7.17
N MET A 336 -21.46 -1.23 6.92
CA MET A 336 -22.87 -1.18 7.32
C MET A 336 -23.71 -0.70 6.14
N THR A 337 -24.63 -1.53 5.68
CA THR A 337 -25.48 -1.16 4.55
C THR A 337 -26.39 0.01 4.89
N PHE A 338 -26.61 0.89 3.92
CA PHE A 338 -27.46 2.07 4.12
C PHE A 338 -28.91 1.71 4.46
N THR A 339 -29.35 0.52 4.06
CA THR A 339 -30.69 -0.03 4.31
C THR A 339 -30.79 -0.76 5.65
N HIS A 340 -29.70 -0.94 6.39
CA HIS A 340 -29.72 -1.60 7.68
C HIS A 340 -30.59 -0.80 8.67
N PRO A 341 -31.51 -1.43 9.44
CA PRO A 341 -32.45 -0.71 10.32
C PRO A 341 -31.77 0.23 11.32
N ARG A 342 -30.57 -0.15 11.75
CA ARG A 342 -29.76 0.60 12.72
C ARG A 342 -28.82 1.64 12.09
N TYR A 343 -28.80 1.81 10.77
CA TYR A 343 -27.83 2.70 10.11
C TYR A 343 -27.86 4.13 10.68
N ASN A 344 -29.07 4.66 10.95
CA ASN A 344 -29.22 5.98 11.55
C ASN A 344 -28.59 6.12 12.93
N GLU A 345 -28.48 5.04 13.70
CA GLU A 345 -27.81 5.01 15.01
C GLU A 345 -26.29 5.11 14.88
N PHE A 346 -25.71 4.61 13.79
CA PHE A 346 -24.26 4.51 13.58
C PHE A 346 -23.70 5.45 12.51
N LYS A 347 -24.55 6.25 11.85
CA LYS A 347 -24.14 7.15 10.76
C LYS A 347 -23.09 8.20 11.17
N ASP A 348 -22.98 8.51 12.46
CA ASP A 348 -21.96 9.41 13.02
C ASP A 348 -20.60 8.71 13.20
N LYS A 349 -20.57 7.37 13.17
CA LYS A 349 -19.37 6.53 13.17
C LYS A 349 -18.86 6.21 11.76
N GLN A 350 -19.53 6.71 10.72
CA GLN A 350 -19.07 6.56 9.36
C GLN A 350 -17.69 7.21 9.20
N VAL A 351 -16.76 6.49 8.56
CA VAL A 351 -15.41 6.98 8.29
C VAL A 351 -15.49 8.25 7.45
N ILE A 352 -14.71 9.25 7.84
CA ILE A 352 -14.54 10.52 7.13
C ILE A 352 -13.09 10.59 6.68
N ASP A 353 -12.84 10.96 5.41
CA ASP A 353 -11.48 11.16 4.93
C ASP A 353 -10.91 12.53 5.34
N VAL A 354 -9.65 12.78 5.00
CA VAL A 354 -8.93 14.03 5.29
C VAL A 354 -9.53 15.28 4.64
N PHE A 355 -10.50 15.10 3.73
CA PHE A 355 -11.21 16.17 3.04
C PHE A 355 -12.64 16.36 3.56
N GLY A 356 -12.99 15.72 4.68
CA GLY A 356 -14.32 15.82 5.27
C GLY A 356 -15.40 15.00 4.55
N ARG A 357 -15.02 14.09 3.63
CA ARG A 357 -15.98 13.30 2.86
C ARG A 357 -16.28 11.98 3.56
N ARG A 358 -17.57 11.67 3.70
CA ARG A 358 -18.06 10.37 4.20
C ARG A 358 -17.68 9.25 3.24
N GLN A 359 -16.92 8.29 3.73
CA GLN A 359 -16.47 7.15 2.94
C GLN A 359 -17.56 6.09 2.86
N ASN A 360 -17.77 5.58 1.66
CA ASN A 360 -18.72 4.53 1.36
C ASN A 360 -18.20 3.69 0.21
N TRP A 361 -18.84 2.55 -0.03
CA TRP A 361 -18.67 1.78 -1.24
C TRP A 361 -19.94 1.87 -2.07
N GLY A 362 -19.76 1.98 -3.39
CA GLY A 362 -20.84 1.94 -4.36
C GLY A 362 -20.47 0.98 -5.49
N LEU A 363 -21.50 0.46 -6.14
CA LEU A 363 -21.38 -0.42 -7.30
C LEU A 363 -22.40 0.07 -8.32
N ASP A 364 -22.00 0.19 -9.58
CA ASP A 364 -22.92 0.41 -10.69
C ASP A 364 -23.69 -0.89 -10.96
N MET A 365 -24.93 -0.95 -10.48
CA MET A 365 -25.77 -2.16 -10.53
C MET A 365 -26.59 -2.27 -11.81
N ASP A 366 -26.88 -1.15 -12.49
CA ASP A 366 -27.71 -1.11 -13.69
C ASP A 366 -26.94 -0.86 -14.99
N GLY A 367 -25.63 -0.61 -14.89
CA GLY A 367 -24.72 -0.41 -16.00
C GLY A 367 -24.77 0.99 -16.60
N ASP A 368 -25.29 1.97 -15.86
CA ASP A 368 -25.41 3.36 -16.31
C ASP A 368 -24.14 4.20 -16.09
N TRP A 369 -23.07 3.58 -15.57
CA TRP A 369 -21.78 4.17 -15.21
C TRP A 369 -21.80 5.05 -13.96
N LEU A 370 -22.88 5.02 -13.17
CA LEU A 370 -23.00 5.68 -11.88
C LEU A 370 -23.07 4.63 -10.77
N ALA A 371 -22.13 4.70 -9.83
CA ALA A 371 -22.13 3.77 -8.71
C ALA A 371 -23.25 4.12 -7.72
N GLU A 372 -24.17 3.20 -7.46
CA GLU A 372 -25.15 3.39 -6.39
C GLU A 372 -24.54 3.10 -5.01
N PRO A 373 -24.81 3.95 -4.01
CA PRO A 373 -24.29 3.74 -2.66
C PRO A 373 -24.77 2.39 -2.09
N TYR A 374 -23.81 1.58 -1.64
CA TYR A 374 -24.05 0.21 -1.22
C TYR A 374 -23.98 0.06 0.31
N PHE A 375 -22.86 0.45 0.91
CA PHE A 375 -22.69 0.52 2.36
C PHE A 375 -21.79 1.69 2.76
N ALA A 376 -21.94 2.12 4.02
CA ALA A 376 -21.00 3.00 4.68
C ALA A 376 -19.83 2.18 5.26
N TYR A 377 -18.62 2.74 5.20
CA TYR A 377 -17.54 2.26 6.05
C TYR A 377 -17.72 2.80 7.45
N ILE A 378 -17.90 1.93 8.44
CA ILE A 378 -18.07 2.29 9.85
C ILE A 378 -16.76 2.06 10.58
N ASN A 379 -16.34 3.04 11.39
CA ASN A 379 -15.22 2.86 12.31
C ASN A 379 -15.67 1.95 13.48
N PRO A 380 -15.07 0.74 13.64
CA PRO A 380 -15.46 -0.18 14.70
C PRO A 380 -14.99 0.24 16.11
N GLY A 381 -14.10 1.23 16.24
CA GLY A 381 -13.54 1.70 17.51
C GLY A 381 -12.22 2.41 17.35
#